data_AF-A0A8B6FG40-F1
#
_entry.id   AF-A0A8B6FG40-F1
#
_cell.length_a   1.000
_cell.length_b   1.000
_cell.length_c   1.000
_cell.angle_alpha   90.00
_cell.angle_beta   90.00
_cell.angle_gamma   90.00
#
_symmetry.space_group_name_H-M   'P 1'
#
loop_
_entity.id
_entity.type
_entity.pdbx_description
1 polymer ?
#
loop_
_entity_poly.entity_id
_entity_poly.type
_entity_poly.pdbx_seq_one_letter_code
_entity_poly.pdbx_strand_id
1 'polypeptide(L)'
;MGSEKENFFRFICLITEVVADVLRYRLKQSYLNSDFQTFLKDTDVLHTIFHLFFPIHSCCWKRCKKHASRVLSKNQWDILYDCDPARCCKPKQKDQNETCMCCVTPKSVDESDLDISLLSLILINCCNLMPNEKEAIQKIREMKNNYISHNPNCSLSNVDFESLLNTLEYSIKHLDSTNIYMSTYKNFLKRTLDETLMKQYFTYCAESTKIQHFETEIKAVNDSINRGQETIIQAFQDLKSSIERRQPDVKKREEELPMSPQEPNGHYIEQEPSAPMVPDALNDVPSNIVNGDHQLHIICSGNEILKDKSTCSYSYSSETFLKIVEITK
;
A
#
# COMPACT_ATOMS: atom_id res chain seq x y z
N MET A 1 -8.62 -24.15 -21.37
CA MET A 1 -8.19 -22.83 -20.84
C MET A 1 -7.15 -22.30 -21.82
N GLY A 2 -7.59 -21.71 -22.94
CA GLY A 2 -6.78 -21.57 -24.15
C GLY A 2 -6.22 -20.16 -24.39
N SER A 3 -4.98 -20.11 -24.88
CA SER A 3 -4.13 -18.98 -25.32
C SER A 3 -3.91 -17.80 -24.36
N GLU A 4 -4.93 -17.08 -23.88
CA GLU A 4 -4.67 -15.77 -23.24
C GLU A 4 -4.09 -15.85 -21.82
N LYS A 5 -4.59 -16.79 -21.02
CA LYS A 5 -4.02 -17.08 -19.69
C LYS A 5 -2.62 -17.67 -19.82
N GLU A 6 -2.40 -18.48 -20.85
CA GLU A 6 -1.08 -19.04 -21.14
C GLU A 6 -0.09 -17.93 -21.51
N ASN A 7 -0.46 -17.02 -22.41
CA ASN A 7 0.36 -15.86 -22.78
C ASN A 7 0.68 -15.00 -21.58
N PHE A 8 -0.32 -14.71 -20.74
CA PHE A 8 -0.14 -13.95 -19.51
C PHE A 8 0.88 -14.63 -18.57
N PHE A 9 0.71 -15.92 -18.32
CA PHE A 9 1.60 -16.69 -17.46
C PHE A 9 3.02 -16.75 -18.04
N ARG A 10 3.14 -16.99 -19.35
CA ARG A 10 4.42 -16.97 -20.08
C ARG A 10 5.12 -15.63 -19.94
N PHE A 11 4.37 -14.53 -20.08
CA PHE A 11 4.91 -13.18 -19.93
C PHE A 11 5.41 -12.90 -18.51
N ILE A 12 4.67 -13.33 -17.48
CA ILE A 12 5.11 -13.20 -16.08
C ILE A 12 6.40 -13.99 -15.83
N CYS A 13 6.43 -15.26 -16.24
CA CYS A 13 7.62 -16.10 -16.07
C CYS A 13 8.82 -15.51 -16.82
N LEU A 14 8.61 -14.96 -18.02
CA LEU A 14 9.67 -14.30 -18.78
C LEU A 14 10.22 -13.07 -18.05
N ILE A 15 9.34 -12.23 -17.51
CA ILE A 15 9.73 -11.06 -16.74
C ILE A 15 10.48 -11.47 -15.46
N THR A 16 9.98 -12.46 -14.73
CA THR A 16 10.54 -12.87 -13.44
C THR A 16 11.80 -13.73 -13.54
N GLU A 17 11.91 -14.60 -14.53
CA GLU A 17 13.06 -15.50 -14.71
C GLU A 17 14.15 -14.86 -15.57
N VAL A 18 13.80 -14.25 -16.71
CA VAL A 18 14.81 -13.75 -17.66
C VAL A 18 15.14 -12.29 -17.39
N VAL A 19 14.12 -11.44 -17.26
CA VAL A 19 14.34 -9.98 -17.19
C VAL A 19 14.91 -9.58 -15.84
N ALA A 20 14.49 -10.22 -14.75
CA ALA A 20 15.12 -10.02 -13.44
C ALA A 20 16.63 -10.32 -13.50
N ASP A 21 17.04 -11.41 -14.16
CA ASP A 21 18.45 -11.77 -14.31
C ASP A 21 19.23 -10.78 -15.16
N VAL A 22 18.63 -10.25 -16.24
CA VAL A 22 19.23 -9.18 -17.05
C VAL A 22 19.49 -7.94 -16.20
N LEU A 23 18.51 -7.53 -15.37
CA LEU A 23 18.66 -6.37 -14.49
C LEU A 23 19.70 -6.62 -13.40
N ARG A 24 19.73 -7.81 -12.79
CA ARG A 24 20.76 -8.21 -11.81
C ARG A 24 22.14 -8.19 -12.43
N TYR A 25 22.29 -8.75 -13.64
CA TYR A 25 23.54 -8.69 -14.38
C TYR A 25 23.98 -7.26 -14.61
N ARG A 26 23.08 -6.39 -15.09
CA ARG A 26 23.42 -4.99 -15.33
C ARG A 26 23.80 -4.24 -14.05
N LEU A 27 23.17 -4.60 -12.93
CA LEU A 27 23.49 -4.06 -11.62
C LEU A 27 24.89 -4.53 -11.16
N LYS A 28 25.23 -5.82 -11.32
CA LYS A 28 26.57 -6.36 -11.07
C LYS A 28 27.67 -5.62 -11.82
N GLN A 29 27.41 -5.25 -13.07
CA GLN A 29 28.36 -4.45 -13.87
C GLN A 29 28.65 -3.06 -13.27
N SER A 30 27.80 -2.57 -12.36
CA SER A 30 27.99 -1.27 -11.71
C SER A 30 28.92 -1.32 -10.50
N TYR A 31 29.26 -2.51 -10.00
CA TYR A 31 30.12 -2.70 -8.83
C TYR A 31 31.21 -3.76 -9.03
N LEU A 32 31.67 -3.99 -10.26
CA LEU A 32 32.60 -5.07 -10.65
C LEU A 32 33.83 -5.27 -9.76
N ASN A 33 34.30 -4.22 -9.08
CA ASN A 33 35.49 -4.26 -8.22
C ASN A 33 35.16 -4.44 -6.73
N SER A 34 33.90 -4.68 -6.37
CA SER A 34 33.44 -4.86 -5.00
C SER A 34 32.26 -5.84 -4.94
N ASP A 35 31.82 -6.17 -3.72
CA ASP A 35 30.55 -6.87 -3.52
C ASP A 35 29.36 -5.90 -3.51
N PHE A 36 28.14 -6.45 -3.60
CA PHE A 36 26.91 -5.66 -3.58
C PHE A 36 26.73 -4.91 -2.26
N GLN A 37 27.20 -5.47 -1.16
CA GLN A 37 27.15 -4.86 0.16
C GLN A 37 27.99 -3.58 0.25
N THR A 38 29.16 -3.58 -0.37
CA THR A 38 30.03 -2.41 -0.49
C THR A 38 29.41 -1.36 -1.38
N PHE A 39 28.75 -1.77 -2.47
CA PHE A 39 27.98 -0.87 -3.33
C PHE A 39 26.85 -0.16 -2.56
N LEU A 40 26.09 -0.85 -1.73
CA LEU A 40 25.04 -0.23 -0.89
C LEU A 40 25.61 0.69 0.21
N LYS A 41 26.85 0.44 0.66
CA LYS A 41 27.57 1.29 1.61
C LYS A 41 28.21 2.50 0.95
N ASP A 42 28.33 2.52 -0.37
CA ASP A 42 28.87 3.68 -1.07
C ASP A 42 28.04 4.91 -0.71
N THR A 43 28.74 5.98 -0.37
CA THR A 43 28.11 7.14 0.21
C THR A 43 27.10 7.72 -0.80
N ASP A 44 27.45 7.88 -2.08
CA ASP A 44 26.57 8.48 -3.09
C ASP A 44 25.35 7.61 -3.36
N VAL A 45 25.52 6.29 -3.37
CA VAL A 45 24.44 5.30 -3.49
C VAL A 45 23.48 5.38 -2.29
N LEU A 46 24.00 5.28 -1.07
CA LEU A 46 23.22 5.36 0.16
C LEU A 46 22.45 6.68 0.24
N HIS A 47 23.11 7.79 -0.10
CA HIS A 47 22.51 9.12 -0.14
C HIS A 47 21.32 9.18 -1.11
N THR A 48 21.51 8.64 -2.30
CA THR A 48 20.49 8.61 -3.34
C THR A 48 19.29 7.76 -2.90
N ILE A 49 19.52 6.55 -2.41
CA ILE A 49 18.43 5.66 -1.97
C ILE A 49 17.72 6.22 -0.74
N PHE A 50 18.46 6.83 0.19
CA PHE A 50 17.88 7.56 1.32
C PHE A 50 16.88 8.62 0.85
N HIS A 51 17.21 9.42 -0.16
CA HIS A 51 16.28 10.43 -0.68
C HIS A 51 15.17 9.87 -1.56
N LEU A 52 15.30 8.66 -2.09
CA LEU A 52 14.15 7.97 -2.69
C LEU A 52 13.13 7.58 -1.61
N PHE A 53 13.54 7.24 -0.39
CA PHE A 53 12.61 6.93 0.70
C PHE A 53 12.15 8.18 1.48
N PHE A 54 13.07 9.11 1.73
CA PHE A 54 12.87 10.33 2.50
C PHE A 54 13.07 11.60 1.62
N PRO A 55 12.18 11.87 0.65
CA PRO A 55 12.41 12.89 -0.40
C PRO A 55 12.50 14.33 0.10
N ILE A 56 11.84 14.63 1.23
CA ILE A 56 11.78 15.99 1.81
C ILE A 56 12.74 16.20 2.97
N HIS A 57 13.43 15.15 3.44
CA HIS A 57 14.24 15.23 4.65
C HIS A 57 15.62 15.83 4.39
N SER A 58 16.15 16.52 5.39
CA SER A 58 17.47 17.13 5.30
C SER A 58 18.58 16.13 5.63
N CYS A 59 19.41 15.81 4.65
CA CYS A 59 20.57 14.97 4.84
C CYS A 59 21.80 15.79 5.31
N CYS A 60 22.70 15.18 6.08
CA CYS A 60 23.99 15.78 6.50
C CYS A 60 25.02 15.89 5.37
N TRP A 61 24.68 15.44 4.16
CA TRP A 61 25.56 15.45 3.00
C TRP A 61 25.74 16.85 2.40
N LYS A 62 26.99 17.31 2.27
CA LYS A 62 27.36 18.67 1.86
C LYS A 62 26.86 19.11 0.47
N ARG A 63 26.63 18.16 -0.44
CA ARG A 63 26.11 18.37 -1.81
C ARG A 63 24.64 17.94 -2.01
N CYS A 64 23.87 17.78 -0.93
CA CYS A 64 22.48 17.34 -1.02
C CYS A 64 21.64 18.35 -1.82
N LYS A 65 21.11 17.92 -2.96
CA LYS A 65 20.02 18.60 -3.66
C LYS A 65 18.73 17.87 -3.27
N LYS A 66 17.59 18.56 -3.21
CA LYS A 66 16.30 17.85 -3.10
C LYS A 66 16.17 16.95 -4.33
N HIS A 67 16.05 15.64 -4.13
CA HIS A 67 16.06 14.65 -5.22
C HIS A 67 14.64 14.06 -5.44
N ALA A 68 14.28 14.01 -6.73
CA ALA A 68 13.34 13.15 -7.48
C ALA A 68 11.93 12.78 -6.96
N SER A 69 11.04 12.53 -7.94
CA SER A 69 9.59 12.36 -7.85
C SER A 69 9.09 10.93 -7.61
N ARG A 70 9.98 9.94 -7.46
CA ARG A 70 9.60 8.52 -7.32
C ARG A 70 10.04 7.99 -5.96
N VAL A 71 9.05 7.73 -5.11
CA VAL A 71 9.27 7.33 -3.72
C VAL A 71 9.46 5.82 -3.62
N LEU A 72 10.47 5.39 -2.87
CA LEU A 72 10.70 4.00 -2.48
C LEU A 72 9.66 3.62 -1.41
N SER A 73 9.05 2.44 -1.48
CA SER A 73 8.10 2.04 -0.42
C SER A 73 8.82 1.65 0.86
N LYS A 74 8.11 1.67 2.00
CA LYS A 74 8.68 1.21 3.28
C LYS A 74 9.17 -0.24 3.21
N ASN A 75 8.42 -1.15 2.59
CA ASN A 75 8.85 -2.54 2.45
C ASN A 75 10.15 -2.66 1.64
N GLN A 76 10.31 -1.86 0.57
CA GLN A 76 11.54 -1.83 -0.21
C GLN A 76 12.72 -1.24 0.58
N TRP A 77 12.45 -0.26 1.45
CA TRP A 77 13.45 0.31 2.34
C TRP A 77 13.93 -0.73 3.34
N ASP A 78 12.97 -1.39 3.99
CA ASP A 78 13.20 -2.40 5.01
C ASP A 78 13.92 -3.65 4.45
N ILE A 79 13.92 -3.89 3.14
CA ILE A 79 14.78 -4.92 2.50
C ILE A 79 16.24 -4.50 2.50
N LEU A 80 16.52 -3.22 2.20
CA LEU A 80 17.88 -2.74 1.95
C LEU A 80 18.58 -2.26 3.21
N TYR A 81 17.86 -1.67 4.16
CA TYR A 81 18.46 -0.87 5.22
C TYR A 81 17.77 -1.04 6.57
N ASP A 82 18.56 -0.87 7.62
CA ASP A 82 18.13 -0.63 8.99
C ASP A 82 18.48 0.79 9.44
N CYS A 83 17.71 1.33 10.38
CA CYS A 83 18.00 2.60 11.03
C CYS A 83 18.54 2.36 12.45
N ASP A 84 19.75 2.84 12.71
CA ASP A 84 20.37 2.95 14.02
C ASP A 84 20.57 4.43 14.39
N PRO A 85 19.67 5.02 15.19
CA PRO A 85 19.78 6.40 15.65
C PRO A 85 21.04 6.71 16.45
N ALA A 86 21.72 5.70 17.04
CA ALA A 86 22.95 5.91 17.81
C ALA A 86 24.12 6.37 16.94
N ARG A 87 24.07 6.12 15.62
CA ARG A 87 25.09 6.51 14.64
C ARG A 87 24.89 7.92 14.08
N CYS A 88 23.80 8.60 14.45
CA CYS A 88 23.46 9.90 13.88
C CYS A 88 24.53 10.96 14.20
N CYS A 89 25.03 11.65 13.17
CA CYS A 89 25.93 12.79 13.34
C CYS A 89 25.22 14.06 13.83
N LYS A 90 23.87 14.11 13.75
CA LYS A 90 23.08 15.23 14.28
C LYS A 90 22.76 14.95 15.76
N PRO A 91 23.04 15.89 16.68
CA PRO A 91 22.70 15.73 18.09
C PRO A 91 21.19 15.59 18.26
N LYS A 92 20.78 14.72 19.20
CA LYS A 92 19.40 14.33 19.50
C LYS A 92 18.49 15.53 19.78
N GLN A 93 17.91 16.14 18.75
CA GLN A 93 16.71 16.96 18.93
C GLN A 93 15.52 15.99 18.95
N LYS A 94 14.68 16.12 19.98
CA LYS A 94 13.75 15.09 20.46
C LYS A 94 12.76 14.54 19.41
N ASP A 95 12.62 15.17 18.24
CA ASP A 95 11.62 14.82 17.22
C ASP A 95 12.17 14.63 15.79
N GLN A 96 13.50 14.52 15.57
CA GLN A 96 14.08 14.47 14.20
C GLN A 96 15.11 13.34 13.93
N ASN A 97 15.27 12.39 14.84
CA ASN A 97 16.40 11.44 14.85
C ASN A 97 16.39 10.34 13.78
N GLU A 98 15.32 10.17 13.02
CA GLU A 98 15.20 9.13 11.97
C GLU A 98 15.57 9.64 10.56
N THR A 99 15.97 10.91 10.46
CA THR A 99 15.94 11.65 9.18
C THR A 99 17.32 11.95 8.60
N CYS A 100 18.36 11.25 9.05
CA CYS A 100 19.72 11.35 8.52
C CYS A 100 20.18 10.03 7.91
N MET A 101 20.78 10.07 6.71
CA MET A 101 21.41 8.89 6.11
C MET A 101 22.51 8.26 6.99
N CYS A 102 23.09 9.06 7.89
CA CYS A 102 24.10 8.61 8.84
C CYS A 102 23.57 7.62 9.88
N CYS A 103 22.25 7.59 10.10
CA CYS A 103 21.59 6.59 10.93
C CYS A 103 21.44 5.25 10.19
N VAL A 104 21.74 5.18 8.90
CA VAL A 104 21.32 4.06 8.07
C VAL A 104 22.46 3.05 7.89
N THR A 105 22.14 1.76 8.04
CA THR A 105 23.05 0.64 7.84
C THR A 105 22.46 -0.31 6.82
N PRO A 106 23.18 -0.71 5.76
CA PRO A 106 22.67 -1.71 4.84
C PRO A 106 22.52 -3.06 5.51
N LYS A 107 21.42 -3.74 5.19
CA LYS A 107 21.18 -5.14 5.55
C LYS A 107 22.05 -6.05 4.69
N SER A 108 22.34 -7.23 5.23
CA SER A 108 22.94 -8.32 4.48
C SER A 108 21.92 -8.91 3.51
N VAL A 109 21.83 -8.32 2.32
CA VAL A 109 20.93 -8.67 1.22
C VAL A 109 21.74 -8.97 -0.04
N ASP A 110 21.33 -9.97 -0.81
CA ASP A 110 21.92 -10.31 -2.11
C ASP A 110 21.12 -9.62 -3.24
N GLU A 111 21.77 -9.27 -4.35
CA GLU A 111 21.05 -8.72 -5.50
C GLU A 111 20.00 -9.67 -6.09
N SER A 112 20.14 -10.98 -5.84
CA SER A 112 19.16 -12.00 -6.22
C SER A 112 17.83 -11.88 -5.47
N ASP A 113 17.85 -11.34 -4.24
CA ASP A 113 16.66 -11.11 -3.41
C ASP A 113 15.83 -9.90 -3.88
N LEU A 114 16.41 -9.08 -4.75
CA LEU A 114 15.77 -7.85 -5.20
C LEU A 114 14.78 -8.12 -6.34
N ASP A 115 13.58 -7.59 -6.18
CA ASP A 115 12.59 -7.63 -7.24
C ASP A 115 12.88 -6.62 -8.36
N ILE A 116 12.19 -6.79 -9.49
CA ILE A 116 12.35 -5.93 -10.67
C ILE A 116 12.07 -4.45 -10.36
N SER A 117 11.13 -4.17 -9.45
CA SER A 117 10.79 -2.79 -9.09
C SER A 117 11.92 -2.10 -8.33
N LEU A 118 12.54 -2.80 -7.39
CA LEU A 118 13.66 -2.31 -6.61
C LEU A 118 14.95 -2.26 -7.44
N LEU A 119 15.26 -3.32 -8.20
CA LEU A 119 16.37 -3.35 -9.15
C LEU A 119 16.29 -2.17 -10.13
N SER A 120 15.13 -1.93 -10.72
CA SER A 120 14.92 -0.82 -11.66
C SER A 120 15.16 0.54 -11.00
N LEU A 121 14.72 0.73 -9.75
CA LEU A 121 14.93 1.97 -9.01
C LEU A 121 16.40 2.20 -8.71
N ILE A 122 17.12 1.17 -8.25
CA ILE A 122 18.56 1.26 -7.97
C ILE A 122 19.31 1.57 -9.27
N LEU A 123 19.08 0.82 -10.34
CA LEU A 123 19.74 1.01 -11.62
C LEU A 123 19.54 2.44 -12.17
N ILE A 124 18.30 2.93 -12.21
CA ILE A 124 17.99 4.24 -12.77
C ILE A 124 18.65 5.39 -12.00
N ASN A 125 18.70 5.28 -10.67
CA ASN A 125 19.11 6.40 -9.81
C ASN A 125 20.57 6.32 -9.35
N CYS A 126 21.13 5.12 -9.21
CA CYS A 126 22.43 4.89 -8.58
C CYS A 126 23.51 4.41 -9.57
N CYS A 127 23.12 3.92 -10.75
CA CYS A 127 24.07 3.36 -11.71
C CYS A 127 24.30 4.32 -12.89
N ASN A 128 25.52 4.26 -13.44
CA ASN A 128 25.83 4.97 -14.68
C ASN A 128 25.23 4.18 -15.86
N LEU A 129 24.17 4.74 -16.44
CA LEU A 129 23.41 4.14 -17.53
C LEU A 129 23.37 5.10 -18.73
N MET A 130 23.52 4.54 -19.93
CA MET A 130 23.25 5.23 -21.18
C MET A 130 21.74 5.56 -21.31
N PRO A 131 21.35 6.58 -22.09
CA PRO A 131 19.95 6.97 -22.23
C PRO A 131 19.01 5.84 -22.66
N ASN A 132 19.45 4.99 -23.59
CA ASN A 132 18.71 3.82 -24.08
C ASN A 132 18.56 2.73 -23.00
N GLU A 133 19.57 2.52 -22.14
CA GLU A 133 19.45 1.60 -20.99
C GLU A 133 18.40 2.09 -20.00
N LYS A 134 18.39 3.40 -19.70
CA LYS A 134 17.38 4.02 -18.83
C LYS A 134 15.97 3.85 -19.41
N GLU A 135 15.81 4.10 -20.71
CA GLU A 135 14.54 3.91 -21.41
C GLU A 135 14.09 2.44 -21.37
N ALA A 136 14.99 1.48 -21.62
CA ALA A 136 14.69 0.05 -21.55
C ALA A 136 14.21 -0.37 -20.16
N ILE A 137 14.88 0.07 -19.09
CA ILE A 137 14.48 -0.24 -17.70
C ILE A 137 13.12 0.39 -17.38
N GLN A 138 12.86 1.62 -17.84
CA GLN A 138 11.57 2.28 -17.65
C GLN A 138 10.43 1.50 -18.34
N LYS A 139 10.63 1.06 -19.59
CA LYS A 139 9.67 0.22 -20.32
C LYS A 139 9.41 -1.10 -19.62
N ILE A 140 10.47 -1.79 -19.15
CA ILE A 140 10.32 -3.03 -18.37
C ILE A 140 9.47 -2.79 -17.12
N ARG A 141 9.74 -1.71 -16.38
CA ARG A 141 8.98 -1.36 -15.17
C ARG A 141 7.52 -1.04 -15.49
N GLU A 142 7.26 -0.31 -16.57
CA GLU A 142 5.91 -0.02 -17.06
C GLU A 142 5.17 -1.28 -17.45
N MET A 143 5.80 -2.20 -18.18
CA MET A 143 5.22 -3.49 -18.53
C MET A 143 4.88 -4.31 -17.28
N LYS A 144 5.81 -4.43 -16.32
CA LYS A 144 5.55 -5.10 -15.04
C LYS A 144 4.36 -4.47 -14.31
N ASN A 145 4.32 -3.15 -14.23
CA ASN A 145 3.23 -2.48 -13.53
C ASN A 145 1.89 -2.65 -14.24
N ASN A 146 1.81 -2.40 -15.55
CA ASN A 146 0.54 -2.36 -16.28
C ASN A 146 -0.03 -3.77 -16.49
N TYR A 147 0.82 -4.76 -16.71
CA TYR A 147 0.38 -6.09 -17.11
C TYR A 147 0.53 -7.15 -16.02
N ILE A 148 1.40 -6.98 -15.03
CA ILE A 148 1.54 -7.95 -13.93
C ILE A 148 0.86 -7.42 -12.68
N SER A 149 1.22 -6.21 -12.25
CA SER A 149 0.72 -5.63 -10.99
C SER A 149 -0.72 -5.09 -11.08
N HIS A 150 -1.26 -4.79 -12.26
CA HIS A 150 -2.58 -4.14 -12.37
C HIS A 150 -3.50 -4.81 -13.42
N ASN A 151 -3.31 -6.11 -13.68
CA ASN A 151 -4.17 -6.85 -14.60
C ASN A 151 -5.15 -7.74 -13.82
N PRO A 152 -6.39 -7.27 -13.56
CA PRO A 152 -7.35 -7.99 -12.71
C PRO A 152 -7.79 -9.33 -13.31
N ASN A 153 -7.76 -9.47 -14.64
CA ASN A 153 -8.24 -10.65 -15.33
C ASN A 153 -7.16 -11.73 -15.49
N CYS A 154 -5.90 -11.38 -15.18
CA CYS A 154 -4.74 -12.24 -15.39
C CYS A 154 -4.74 -12.89 -16.79
N SER A 155 -5.05 -12.08 -17.81
CA SER A 155 -5.17 -12.51 -19.20
C SER A 155 -4.43 -11.53 -20.12
N LEU A 156 -3.93 -12.05 -21.25
CA LEU A 156 -3.19 -11.28 -22.23
C LEU A 156 -3.51 -11.77 -23.64
N SER A 157 -4.06 -10.89 -24.48
CA SER A 157 -4.40 -11.24 -25.86
C SER A 157 -3.14 -11.60 -26.65
N ASN A 158 -3.27 -12.38 -27.73
CA ASN A 158 -2.13 -12.71 -28.59
C ASN A 158 -1.47 -11.45 -29.17
N VAL A 159 -2.27 -10.45 -29.56
CA VAL A 159 -1.76 -9.20 -30.15
C VAL A 159 -0.93 -8.42 -29.13
N ASP A 160 -1.45 -8.29 -27.90
CA ASP A 160 -0.71 -7.62 -26.82
C ASP A 160 0.54 -8.39 -26.45
N PHE A 161 0.45 -9.72 -26.38
CA PHE A 161 1.59 -10.59 -26.06
C PHE A 161 2.73 -10.42 -27.07
N GLU A 162 2.46 -10.53 -28.37
CA GLU A 162 3.48 -10.34 -29.41
C GLU A 162 4.07 -8.92 -29.40
N SER A 163 3.24 -7.90 -29.18
CA SER A 163 3.70 -6.51 -29.05
C SER A 163 4.66 -6.33 -27.86
N LEU A 164 4.32 -6.93 -26.71
CA LEU A 164 5.13 -6.89 -25.51
C LEU A 164 6.43 -7.67 -25.67
N LEU A 165 6.41 -8.82 -26.35
CA LEU A 165 7.62 -9.60 -26.64
C LEU A 165 8.61 -8.80 -27.48
N ASN A 166 8.14 -8.12 -28.53
CA ASN A 166 9.01 -7.26 -29.35
C ASN A 166 9.64 -6.13 -28.53
N THR A 167 8.85 -5.49 -27.68
CA THR A 167 9.33 -4.42 -26.78
C THR A 167 10.34 -4.96 -25.77
N LEU A 168 10.12 -6.18 -25.26
CA LEU A 168 10.98 -6.80 -24.28
C LEU A 168 12.29 -7.28 -24.89
N GLU A 169 12.26 -7.91 -26.06
CA GLU A 169 13.46 -8.27 -26.81
C GLU A 169 14.34 -7.04 -27.09
N TYR A 170 13.74 -5.93 -27.52
CA TYR A 170 14.46 -4.67 -27.68
C TYR A 170 15.11 -4.21 -26.37
N SER A 171 14.35 -4.25 -25.27
CA SER A 171 14.84 -3.81 -23.95
C SER A 171 16.00 -4.69 -23.44
N ILE A 172 15.91 -6.01 -23.61
CA ILE A 172 16.97 -6.94 -23.21
C ILE A 172 18.25 -6.69 -24.02
N LYS A 173 18.16 -6.52 -25.34
CA LYS A 173 19.33 -6.23 -26.19
C LYS A 173 20.10 -4.98 -25.76
N HIS A 174 19.39 -3.97 -25.23
CA HIS A 174 20.03 -2.75 -24.75
C HIS A 174 20.67 -2.88 -23.37
N LEU A 175 20.22 -3.83 -22.56
CA LEU A 175 20.73 -4.06 -21.21
C LEU A 175 21.79 -5.17 -21.14
N ASP A 176 21.83 -6.03 -22.15
CA ASP A 176 22.78 -7.13 -22.29
C ASP A 176 23.71 -6.92 -23.50
N SER A 177 24.83 -6.24 -23.26
CA SER A 177 25.87 -6.04 -24.27
C SER A 177 26.58 -7.34 -24.69
N THR A 178 26.46 -8.41 -23.90
CA THR A 178 27.12 -9.70 -24.14
C THR A 178 26.24 -10.69 -24.91
N ASN A 179 24.96 -10.36 -25.09
CA ASN A 179 23.96 -11.18 -25.77
C ASN A 179 23.74 -12.58 -25.15
N ILE A 180 24.21 -12.79 -23.91
CA ILE A 180 24.04 -14.03 -23.14
C ILE A 180 22.55 -14.26 -22.85
N TYR A 181 21.86 -13.25 -22.32
CA TYR A 181 20.46 -13.34 -21.91
C TYR A 181 19.50 -13.33 -23.08
N MET A 182 19.92 -12.84 -24.25
CA MET A 182 19.14 -13.01 -25.47
C MET A 182 19.01 -14.48 -25.90
N SER A 183 20.03 -15.30 -25.64
CA SER A 183 19.94 -16.74 -25.87
C SER A 183 18.96 -17.40 -24.88
N THR A 184 19.04 -17.03 -23.60
CA THR A 184 18.11 -17.46 -22.54
C THR A 184 16.67 -17.08 -22.87
N TYR A 185 16.43 -15.84 -23.30
CA TYR A 185 15.14 -15.34 -23.77
C TYR A 185 14.56 -16.20 -24.89
N LYS A 186 15.34 -16.48 -25.95
CA LYS A 186 14.89 -17.29 -27.09
C LYS A 186 14.61 -18.74 -26.69
N ASN A 187 15.41 -19.31 -25.81
CA ASN A 187 15.21 -20.67 -25.30
C ASN A 187 13.97 -20.74 -24.42
N PHE A 188 13.73 -19.74 -23.58
CA PHE A 188 12.55 -19.64 -22.75
C PHE A 188 11.27 -19.63 -23.59
N LEU A 189 11.23 -18.86 -24.69
CA LEU A 189 10.04 -18.81 -25.55
C LEU A 189 9.69 -20.17 -26.19
N LYS A 190 10.68 -21.04 -26.38
CA LYS A 190 10.48 -22.41 -26.89
C LYS A 190 10.12 -23.42 -25.81
N ARG A 191 10.27 -23.06 -24.53
CA ARG A 191 10.01 -23.95 -23.39
C ARG A 191 8.51 -24.25 -23.30
N THR A 192 8.17 -25.51 -23.11
CA THR A 192 6.82 -25.92 -22.70
C THR A 192 6.55 -25.41 -21.29
N LEU A 193 5.39 -24.80 -21.06
CA LEU A 193 5.04 -24.31 -19.73
C LEU A 193 4.67 -25.47 -18.81
N ASP A 194 5.02 -25.34 -17.55
CA ASP A 194 4.56 -26.25 -16.51
C ASP A 194 3.07 -25.97 -16.23
N GLU A 195 2.21 -26.87 -16.69
CA GLU A 195 0.76 -26.76 -16.49
C GLU A 195 0.36 -26.81 -15.01
N THR A 196 1.12 -27.53 -14.18
CA THR A 196 0.85 -27.65 -12.75
C THR A 196 1.11 -26.32 -12.08
N LEU A 197 2.28 -25.73 -12.34
CA LEU A 197 2.64 -24.41 -11.83
C LEU A 197 1.68 -23.33 -12.31
N MET A 198 1.30 -23.36 -13.59
CA MET A 198 0.33 -22.42 -14.15
C MET A 198 -1.04 -22.55 -13.45
N LYS A 199 -1.52 -23.76 -13.22
CA LYS A 199 -2.78 -23.99 -12.47
C LYS A 199 -2.67 -23.46 -11.04
N GLN A 200 -1.59 -23.77 -10.33
CA GLN A 200 -1.35 -23.27 -8.97
C GLN A 200 -1.35 -21.75 -8.92
N TYR A 201 -0.66 -21.09 -9.85
CA TYR A 201 -0.62 -19.64 -9.96
C TYR A 201 -2.02 -19.05 -10.12
N PHE A 202 -2.84 -19.56 -11.05
CA PHE A 202 -4.18 -19.02 -11.27
C PHE A 202 -5.16 -19.33 -10.15
N THR A 203 -5.01 -20.47 -9.46
CA THR A 203 -5.77 -20.76 -8.23
C THR A 203 -5.45 -19.73 -7.16
N TYR A 204 -4.16 -19.47 -6.94
CA TYR A 204 -3.71 -18.45 -5.99
C TYR A 204 -4.25 -17.06 -6.34
N CYS A 205 -4.17 -16.64 -7.60
CA CYS A 205 -4.73 -15.35 -8.03
C CYS A 205 -6.22 -15.26 -7.72
N ALA A 206 -6.99 -16.31 -8.01
CA ALA A 206 -8.42 -16.33 -7.74
C ALA A 206 -8.74 -16.26 -6.23
N GLU A 207 -7.94 -16.91 -5.39
CA GLU A 207 -8.06 -16.83 -3.93
C GLU A 207 -7.68 -15.45 -3.39
N SER A 208 -6.58 -14.87 -3.90
CA SER A 208 -6.13 -13.53 -3.53
C SER A 208 -7.17 -12.46 -3.89
N THR A 209 -7.84 -12.57 -5.03
CA THR A 209 -8.93 -11.65 -5.41
C THR A 209 -10.11 -11.74 -4.43
N LYS A 210 -10.44 -12.94 -3.94
CA LYS A 210 -11.48 -13.10 -2.90
C LYS A 210 -11.07 -12.42 -1.61
N ILE A 211 -9.82 -12.59 -1.18
CA ILE A 211 -9.29 -11.94 0.04
C ILE A 211 -9.37 -10.42 -0.10
N GLN A 212 -8.92 -9.84 -1.22
CA GLN A 212 -8.98 -8.40 -1.47
C GLN A 212 -10.42 -7.86 -1.47
N HIS A 213 -11.36 -8.64 -2.00
CA HIS A 213 -12.77 -8.29 -1.95
C HIS A 213 -13.26 -8.18 -0.50
N PHE A 214 -12.95 -9.18 0.34
CA PHE A 214 -13.28 -9.14 1.77
C PHE A 214 -12.60 -7.98 2.51
N GLU A 215 -11.32 -7.67 2.23
CA GLU A 215 -10.64 -6.53 2.83
C GLU A 215 -11.31 -5.19 2.48
N THR A 216 -11.79 -5.06 1.24
CA THR A 216 -12.52 -3.88 0.78
C THR A 216 -13.85 -3.73 1.50
N GLU A 217 -14.59 -4.83 1.68
CA GLU A 217 -15.84 -4.84 2.44
C GLU A 217 -15.61 -4.49 3.91
N ILE A 218 -14.60 -5.09 4.55
CA ILE A 218 -14.23 -4.79 5.95
C ILE A 218 -13.88 -3.31 6.11
N LYS A 219 -13.11 -2.75 5.17
CA LYS A 219 -12.78 -1.32 5.19
C LYS A 219 -14.03 -0.45 5.07
N ALA A 220 -14.94 -0.77 4.16
CA ALA A 220 -16.20 -0.03 4.00
C ALA A 220 -17.07 -0.09 5.27
N VAL A 221 -17.11 -1.24 5.95
CA VAL A 221 -17.79 -1.40 7.24
C VAL A 221 -17.13 -0.55 8.32
N ASN A 222 -15.80 -0.59 8.44
CA ASN A 222 -15.05 0.22 9.41
C ASN A 222 -15.25 1.73 9.19
N ASP A 223 -15.22 2.18 7.94
CA ASP A 223 -15.48 3.59 7.61
C ASP A 223 -16.91 3.99 7.98
N SER A 224 -17.88 3.08 7.85
CA SER A 224 -19.25 3.30 8.30
C SER A 224 -19.36 3.40 9.83
N ILE A 225 -18.67 2.51 10.55
CA ILE A 225 -18.60 2.55 12.02
C ILE A 225 -17.99 3.86 12.49
N ASN A 226 -16.86 4.29 11.91
CA ASN A 226 -16.19 5.53 12.26
C ASN A 226 -17.09 6.75 12.05
N ARG A 227 -17.79 6.85 10.91
CA ARG A 227 -18.79 7.91 10.67
C ARG A 227 -19.94 7.86 11.68
N GLY A 228 -20.39 6.66 12.04
CA GLY A 228 -21.40 6.48 13.08
C GLY A 228 -20.94 6.99 14.45
N GLN A 229 -19.70 6.69 14.84
CA GLN A 229 -19.09 7.19 16.07
C GLN A 229 -18.96 8.72 16.05
N GLU A 230 -18.50 9.30 14.94
CA GLU A 230 -18.42 10.76 14.78
C GLU A 230 -19.81 11.41 14.92
N THR A 231 -20.84 10.80 14.35
CA THR A 231 -22.23 11.30 14.44
C THR A 231 -22.73 11.26 15.89
N ILE A 232 -22.45 10.19 16.62
CA ILE A 232 -22.82 10.06 18.04
C ILE A 232 -22.06 11.09 18.88
N ILE A 233 -20.75 11.25 18.66
CA ILE A 233 -19.94 12.26 19.36
C ILE A 233 -20.50 13.66 19.12
N GLN A 234 -20.85 13.99 17.87
CA GLN A 234 -21.45 15.28 17.53
C GLN A 234 -22.79 15.48 18.24
N ALA A 235 -23.67 14.47 18.26
CA ALA A 235 -24.95 14.54 18.96
C ALA A 235 -24.80 14.79 20.47
N PHE A 236 -23.82 14.15 21.12
CA PHE A 236 -23.51 14.41 22.53
C PHE A 236 -22.97 15.82 22.76
N GLN A 237 -22.13 16.34 21.86
CA GLN A 237 -21.63 17.72 21.93
C GLN A 237 -22.76 18.75 21.76
N ASP A 238 -23.69 18.49 20.83
CA ASP A 238 -24.85 19.35 20.59
C ASP A 238 -25.81 19.35 21.79
N LEU A 239 -26.06 18.17 22.37
CA LEU A 239 -26.87 18.04 23.59
C LEU A 239 -26.24 18.79 24.76
N LYS A 240 -24.94 18.61 24.99
CA LYS A 240 -24.19 19.34 26.03
C LYS A 240 -24.31 20.85 25.85
N SER A 241 -24.09 21.33 24.62
CA SER A 241 -24.21 22.75 24.27
C SER A 241 -25.64 23.29 24.44
N SER A 242 -26.66 22.44 24.25
CA SER A 242 -28.07 22.79 24.48
C SER A 242 -28.38 22.91 25.98
N ILE A 243 -27.87 21.98 26.80
CA ILE A 243 -28.01 22.01 28.26
C ILE A 243 -27.33 23.26 28.83
N GLU A 244 -26.09 23.54 28.44
CA GLU A 244 -25.33 24.72 28.89
C GLU A 244 -26.04 26.03 28.53
N ARG A 245 -26.67 26.11 27.35
CA ARG A 245 -27.48 27.28 26.93
C ARG A 245 -28.76 27.48 27.76
N ARG A 246 -29.35 26.40 28.31
CA ARG A 246 -30.61 26.48 29.08
C ARG A 246 -30.41 26.73 30.58
N GLN A 247 -29.22 26.50 31.13
CA GLN A 247 -28.94 26.75 32.56
C GLN A 247 -29.21 28.19 33.04
N PRO A 248 -28.92 29.26 32.27
CA PRO A 248 -29.22 30.63 32.69
C PRO A 248 -30.72 30.90 32.81
N ASP A 249 -31.53 30.34 31.90
CA ASP A 249 -32.99 30.52 31.89
C ASP A 249 -33.67 29.78 33.05
N VAL A 250 -33.12 28.63 33.46
CA VAL A 250 -33.60 27.89 34.65
C VAL A 250 -33.28 28.68 35.92
N LYS A 251 -32.06 29.19 36.08
CA LYS A 251 -31.69 30.05 37.23
C LYS A 251 -32.57 31.30 37.32
N LYS A 252 -32.86 31.93 36.19
CA LYS A 252 -33.73 33.12 36.15
C LYS A 252 -35.18 32.79 36.52
N ARG A 253 -35.71 31.62 36.12
CA ARG A 253 -37.04 31.15 36.55
C ARG A 253 -37.09 30.76 38.03
N GLU A 254 -36.02 30.23 38.60
CA GLU A 254 -35.91 29.97 40.05
C GLU A 254 -35.89 31.28 40.86
N GLU A 255 -35.28 32.34 40.33
CA GLU A 255 -35.30 33.69 40.94
C GLU A 255 -36.67 34.39 40.82
N GLU A 256 -37.47 34.06 39.79
CA GLU A 256 -38.80 34.65 39.55
C GLU A 256 -39.96 33.87 40.21
N LEU A 257 -39.70 32.68 40.77
CA LEU A 257 -40.69 31.93 41.55
C LEU A 257 -40.79 32.54 42.97
N PRO A 258 -41.96 33.07 43.38
CA PRO A 258 -42.12 33.60 44.73
C PRO A 258 -41.91 32.47 45.73
N MET A 259 -41.06 32.71 46.73
CA MET A 259 -40.88 31.82 47.87
C MET A 259 -42.26 31.46 48.42
N SER A 260 -42.66 30.20 48.26
CA SER A 260 -43.78 29.68 49.02
C SER A 260 -43.45 29.81 50.51
N PRO A 261 -44.41 30.22 51.35
CA PRO A 261 -44.17 30.42 52.77
C PRO A 261 -43.59 29.16 53.38
N GLN A 262 -42.50 29.31 54.13
CA GLN A 262 -41.92 28.25 54.94
C GLN A 262 -42.98 27.77 55.94
N GLU A 263 -43.55 26.59 55.71
CA GLU A 263 -44.28 25.89 56.76
C GLU A 263 -43.29 25.43 57.85
N PRO A 264 -43.61 25.63 59.13
CA PRO A 264 -42.75 25.23 60.22
C PRO A 264 -42.78 23.71 60.40
N ASN A 265 -41.60 23.09 60.25
CA ASN A 265 -41.17 21.84 60.86
C ASN A 265 -42.28 20.87 61.28
N GLY A 266 -42.86 20.18 60.30
CA GLY A 266 -43.57 18.93 60.52
C GLY A 266 -42.58 17.77 60.56
N HIS A 267 -42.56 17.05 61.67
CA HIS A 267 -41.75 15.87 61.95
C HIS A 267 -41.57 14.91 60.75
N TYR A 268 -40.31 14.59 60.44
CA TYR A 268 -39.97 13.40 59.67
C TYR A 268 -40.48 12.16 60.40
N ILE A 269 -41.44 11.47 59.81
CA ILE A 269 -41.71 10.07 60.10
C ILE A 269 -40.90 9.27 59.07
N GLU A 270 -39.91 8.52 59.54
CA GLU A 270 -39.25 7.48 58.77
C GLU A 270 -40.29 6.46 58.32
N GLN A 271 -40.52 6.39 57.00
CA GLN A 271 -41.10 5.22 56.35
C GLN A 271 -40.09 4.72 55.31
N GLU A 272 -39.30 3.72 55.70
CA GLU A 272 -38.98 2.62 54.79
C GLU A 272 -40.29 1.86 54.47
N PRO A 273 -40.38 1.00 53.43
CA PRO A 273 -39.41 0.63 52.40
C PRO A 273 -40.04 0.66 50.98
N SER A 274 -39.29 0.29 49.94
CA SER A 274 -39.67 -0.78 48.98
C SER A 274 -38.80 -0.73 47.73
N ALA A 275 -38.20 -1.88 47.40
CA ALA A 275 -37.47 -2.11 46.16
C ALA A 275 -38.37 -1.90 44.93
N PRO A 276 -37.88 -1.26 43.85
CA PRO A 276 -38.61 -1.24 42.60
C PRO A 276 -38.51 -2.63 41.93
N MET A 277 -39.70 -3.20 41.72
CA MET A 277 -39.95 -4.35 40.88
C MET A 277 -39.41 -4.12 39.47
N VAL A 278 -38.78 -5.16 38.93
CA VAL A 278 -38.51 -5.35 37.51
C VAL A 278 -39.84 -5.41 36.75
N PRO A 279 -40.04 -4.66 35.65
CA PRO A 279 -41.11 -4.96 34.72
C PRO A 279 -40.65 -6.05 33.75
N ASP A 280 -41.23 -7.24 33.90
CA ASP A 280 -41.44 -8.14 32.78
C ASP A 280 -42.49 -7.51 31.83
N ALA A 281 -42.05 -7.20 30.61
CA ALA A 281 -42.91 -7.08 29.43
C ALA A 281 -42.07 -7.61 28.26
N LEU A 282 -42.15 -8.92 27.96
CA LEU A 282 -43.07 -9.51 26.99
C LEU A 282 -43.27 -8.65 25.73
N ASN A 283 -42.68 -9.16 24.64
CA ASN A 283 -43.25 -9.30 23.31
C ASN A 283 -44.24 -8.22 22.87
N ASP A 284 -43.84 -7.44 21.87
CA ASP A 284 -44.65 -7.34 20.66
C ASP A 284 -43.77 -7.06 19.44
N VAL A 285 -43.70 -8.09 18.60
CA VAL A 285 -43.30 -8.04 17.21
C VAL A 285 -44.50 -7.55 16.42
N PRO A 286 -44.35 -6.53 15.56
CA PRO A 286 -45.15 -6.44 14.35
C PRO A 286 -44.26 -6.82 13.17
N SER A 287 -44.43 -8.06 12.76
CA SER A 287 -44.17 -8.49 11.40
C SER A 287 -45.18 -7.81 10.47
N ASN A 288 -44.69 -7.45 9.29
CA ASN A 288 -45.41 -7.01 8.09
C ASN A 288 -45.77 -5.52 7.99
N ILE A 289 -44.87 -4.76 7.36
CA ILE A 289 -45.28 -3.97 6.19
C ILE A 289 -44.44 -4.44 5.00
N VAL A 290 -45.14 -5.12 4.11
CA VAL A 290 -44.78 -5.48 2.75
C VAL A 290 -44.99 -4.26 1.86
N ASN A 291 -44.15 -4.16 0.82
CA ASN A 291 -44.24 -3.30 -0.36
C ASN A 291 -43.79 -1.84 -0.23
N GLY A 292 -42.61 -1.61 -0.80
CA GLY A 292 -42.14 -0.31 -1.24
C GLY A 292 -40.90 -0.51 -2.11
N ASP A 293 -41.12 -0.87 -3.38
CA ASP A 293 -40.10 -0.82 -4.43
C ASP A 293 -39.38 0.54 -4.39
N HIS A 294 -38.17 0.57 -3.83
CA HIS A 294 -37.20 1.62 -4.12
C HIS A 294 -36.02 0.95 -4.82
N GLN A 295 -36.20 0.79 -6.14
CA GLN A 295 -35.10 0.72 -7.08
C GLN A 295 -34.17 1.90 -6.79
N LEU A 296 -33.02 1.64 -6.18
CA LEU A 296 -31.94 2.62 -6.16
C LEU A 296 -31.39 2.68 -7.60
N HIS A 297 -31.88 3.66 -8.36
CA HIS A 297 -31.32 4.03 -9.63
C HIS A 297 -29.84 4.36 -9.45
N ILE A 298 -28.97 3.54 -10.05
CA ILE A 298 -27.60 3.90 -10.35
C ILE A 298 -27.67 5.05 -11.36
N ILE A 299 -27.60 6.28 -10.86
CA ILE A 299 -27.33 7.44 -11.71
C ILE A 299 -25.81 7.62 -11.74
N CYS A 300 -25.20 7.09 -12.80
CA CYS A 300 -23.93 7.58 -13.29
C CYS A 300 -24.15 8.97 -13.90
N SER A 301 -23.72 10.03 -13.22
CA SER A 301 -23.50 11.33 -13.85
C SER A 301 -22.31 12.00 -13.17
N GLY A 302 -21.27 12.22 -13.96
CA GLY A 302 -19.96 12.66 -13.51
C GLY A 302 -19.79 14.16 -13.31
N ASN A 303 -18.51 14.54 -13.31
CA ASN A 303 -17.91 15.86 -13.08
C ASN A 303 -17.76 16.28 -11.62
N GLU A 304 -16.72 15.74 -10.96
CA GLU A 304 -15.83 16.61 -10.19
C GLU A 304 -14.36 16.31 -10.49
N ILE A 305 -13.65 17.38 -10.83
CA ILE A 305 -12.22 17.45 -11.05
C ILE A 305 -11.55 17.25 -9.69
N LEU A 306 -11.25 16.01 -9.33
CA LEU A 306 -10.31 15.75 -8.24
C LEU A 306 -8.90 15.64 -8.82
N LYS A 307 -8.21 16.78 -8.78
CA LYS A 307 -6.75 16.83 -8.72
C LYS A 307 -6.32 16.18 -7.42
N ASP A 308 -6.26 14.85 -7.39
CA ASP A 308 -5.46 14.17 -6.41
C ASP A 308 -4.77 12.97 -7.04
N LYS A 309 -3.46 13.08 -7.21
CA LYS A 309 -2.59 12.00 -7.66
C LYS A 309 -2.33 11.08 -6.46
N SER A 310 -3.37 10.47 -5.92
CA SER A 310 -3.21 9.35 -5.00
C SER A 310 -2.84 8.13 -5.83
N THR A 311 -1.56 7.77 -5.75
CA THR A 311 -1.03 6.53 -6.29
C THR A 311 -1.63 5.39 -5.49
N CYS A 312 -2.74 4.84 -5.97
CA CYS A 312 -3.21 3.53 -5.54
C CYS A 312 -2.25 2.50 -6.15
N SER A 313 -1.06 2.38 -5.55
CA SER A 313 -0.11 1.32 -5.90
C SER A 313 -0.51 0.07 -5.13
N TYR A 314 -1.30 -0.79 -5.77
CA TYR A 314 -1.43 -2.17 -5.31
C TYR A 314 -0.13 -2.88 -5.67
N SER A 315 0.81 -2.90 -4.73
CA SER A 315 1.98 -3.76 -4.85
C SER A 315 1.53 -5.19 -4.62
N TYR A 316 1.25 -5.93 -5.69
CA TYR A 316 1.42 -7.38 -5.65
C TYR A 316 2.89 -7.62 -5.27
N SER A 317 3.12 -8.08 -4.04
CA SER A 317 4.48 -8.41 -3.60
C SER A 317 4.98 -9.54 -4.49
N SER A 318 6.02 -9.24 -5.24
CA SER A 318 6.95 -10.20 -5.88
C SER A 318 7.35 -11.33 -4.93
N GLU A 319 7.38 -11.04 -3.63
CA GLU A 319 7.53 -11.97 -2.50
C GLU A 319 6.57 -13.16 -2.54
N THR A 320 5.37 -13.00 -3.11
CA THR A 320 4.34 -14.05 -3.17
C THR A 320 4.57 -15.03 -4.33
N PHE A 321 5.01 -14.53 -5.49
CA PHE A 321 5.41 -15.40 -6.60
C PHE A 321 6.74 -16.10 -6.28
N LEU A 322 7.67 -15.41 -5.60
CA LEU A 322 8.90 -16.01 -5.10
C LEU A 322 8.62 -17.13 -4.09
N LYS A 323 7.61 -17.00 -3.21
CA LYS A 323 7.17 -18.11 -2.34
C LYS A 323 6.64 -19.31 -3.12
N ILE A 324 5.92 -19.11 -4.23
CA ILE A 324 5.45 -20.21 -5.08
C ILE A 324 6.63 -20.89 -5.82
N VAL A 325 7.63 -20.10 -6.24
CA VAL A 325 8.87 -20.61 -6.85
C VAL A 325 9.81 -21.27 -5.83
N GLU A 326 9.84 -20.83 -4.57
CA GLU A 326 10.60 -21.45 -3.48
C GLU A 326 9.97 -22.76 -2.99
N ILE A 327 8.63 -22.90 -3.02
CA ILE A 327 7.94 -24.17 -2.69
C ILE A 327 8.27 -25.27 -3.73
N THR A 328 8.86 -24.92 -4.88
CA THR A 328 9.11 -25.84 -6.01
C THR A 328 10.59 -26.11 -6.29
N LYS A 329 11.50 -25.61 -5.46
CA LYS A 329 12.90 -26.08 -5.35
C LYS A 329 13.04 -27.00 -4.15
#